data_AF-A0A382YVI1-F1
#
_entry.id   AF-A0A382YVI1-F1
#
_cell.length_a   1.000
_cell.length_b   1.000
_cell.length_c   1.000
_cell.angle_alpha   90.00
_cell.angle_beta   90.00
_cell.angle_gamma   90.00
#
_symmetry.space_group_name_H-M   'P 1'
#
loop_
_entity.id
_entity.type
_entity.pdbx_description
1 polymer ?
#
loop_
_entity_poly.entity_id
_entity_poly.type
_entity_poly.pdbx_seq_one_letter_code
_entity_poly.pdbx_strand_id
1 'polypeptide(L)'
;MSSSRYTALLSSALFVATLCLAADPVPQTLEELWADFPAVDKATPLDTEILKAWEEHDVTLRLVRFTIGTFKGEKLKLAGFYAFPKGKHKHDLPALVVCHGGGQKASIGGPKNWAMNGYAAFCPNNGAQPWGKSFEGVPNTDYGSFNPSIRKPDVRQGKGRLAPGPNTIDDVLIPRNEDMYLRMVGMRRALTFLQSQPEVDPEKLGFRGHSTGGV
;
A
#
# COMPACT_ATOMS: atom_id res chain seq x y z
N MET A 1 55.54 9.45 58.85
CA MET A 1 55.58 10.16 57.56
C MET A 1 55.34 9.15 56.45
N SER A 2 54.48 9.49 55.48
CA SER A 2 54.21 8.82 54.18
C SER A 2 53.53 7.44 54.25
N SER A 3 52.20 7.29 54.08
CA SER A 3 51.33 7.44 52.90
C SER A 3 51.62 6.49 51.74
N SER A 4 50.72 5.52 51.51
CA SER A 4 50.23 5.20 50.16
C SER A 4 48.97 4.32 50.25
N ARG A 5 47.83 4.88 49.85
CA ARG A 5 46.60 4.14 49.58
C ARG A 5 46.57 3.87 48.08
N TYR A 6 46.62 2.60 47.68
CA TYR A 6 46.41 2.21 46.28
C TYR A 6 44.91 2.14 46.01
N THR A 7 44.38 3.16 45.35
CA THR A 7 43.03 3.14 44.77
C THR A 7 43.14 2.52 43.37
N ALA A 8 42.69 1.29 43.20
CA ALA A 8 42.57 0.67 41.89
C ALA A 8 41.32 1.21 41.18
N LEU A 9 41.51 2.04 40.15
CA LEU A 9 40.45 2.41 39.21
C LEU A 9 40.27 1.24 38.22
N LEU A 10 39.18 0.49 38.36
CA LEU A 10 38.68 -0.37 37.28
C LEU A 10 38.04 0.52 36.21
N SER A 11 38.75 0.72 35.10
CA SER A 11 38.17 1.27 33.88
C SER A 11 37.37 0.18 33.18
N SER A 12 36.05 0.18 33.36
CA SER A 12 35.12 -0.63 32.57
C SER A 12 35.00 -0.04 31.16
N ALA A 13 35.65 -0.67 30.18
CA ALA A 13 35.44 -0.36 28.77
C ALA A 13 34.06 -0.91 28.34
N LEU A 14 33.11 -0.01 28.07
CA LEU A 14 31.87 -0.38 27.39
C LEU A 14 32.20 -0.74 25.94
N PHE A 15 32.12 -2.02 25.61
CA PHE A 15 32.15 -2.48 24.22
C PHE A 15 30.76 -2.23 23.61
N VAL A 16 30.59 -1.09 22.94
CA VAL A 16 29.41 -0.87 22.10
C VAL A 16 29.61 -1.69 20.83
N ALA A 17 29.07 -2.91 20.83
CA ALA A 17 28.96 -3.69 19.61
C ALA A 17 28.04 -2.93 18.65
N THR A 18 28.63 -2.28 17.65
CA THR A 18 27.88 -1.73 16.53
C THR A 18 27.33 -2.92 15.76
N LEU A 19 26.03 -3.23 15.93
CA LEU A 19 25.35 -4.11 14.98
C LEU A 19 25.41 -3.41 13.63
N CYS A 20 26.35 -3.81 12.77
CA CYS A 20 26.18 -3.64 11.34
C CYS A 20 24.95 -4.49 10.98
N LEU A 21 23.78 -3.85 10.88
CA LEU A 21 22.67 -4.41 10.11
C LEU A 21 23.23 -4.62 8.69
N ALA A 22 23.52 -5.87 8.34
CA ALA A 22 23.80 -6.21 6.96
C ALA A 22 22.59 -5.73 6.14
N ALA A 23 22.85 -5.07 5.02
CA ALA A 23 21.78 -4.73 4.08
C ALA A 23 21.02 -6.02 3.73
N ASP A 24 19.69 -5.95 3.73
CA ASP A 24 18.88 -7.10 3.34
C ASP A 24 19.34 -7.59 1.96
N PRO A 25 19.50 -8.91 1.78
CA PRO A 25 19.92 -9.46 0.50
C PRO A 25 18.92 -9.10 -0.59
N VAL A 26 19.42 -8.76 -1.79
CA VAL A 26 18.59 -8.49 -2.96
C VAL A 26 17.83 -9.78 -3.32
N PRO A 27 16.48 -9.79 -3.33
CA PRO A 27 15.70 -10.98 -3.65
C PRO A 27 15.99 -11.45 -5.08
N GLN A 28 16.26 -12.75 -5.22
CA GLN A 28 16.53 -13.44 -6.47
C GLN A 28 15.31 -14.21 -7.00
N THR A 29 14.28 -14.42 -6.15
CA THR A 29 13.05 -15.13 -6.49
C THR A 29 11.80 -14.30 -6.16
N LEU A 30 10.66 -14.69 -6.74
CA LEU A 30 9.37 -14.05 -6.42
C LEU A 30 8.99 -14.30 -4.95
N GLU A 31 9.27 -15.49 -4.46
CA GLU A 31 9.07 -15.90 -3.09
C GLU A 31 9.88 -15.01 -2.13
N GLU A 32 11.16 -14.80 -2.42
CA GLU A 32 12.02 -13.89 -1.63
C GLU A 32 11.53 -12.44 -1.68
N LEU A 33 11.06 -11.96 -2.84
CA LEU A 33 10.57 -10.58 -2.99
C LEU A 33 9.34 -10.28 -2.11
N TRP A 34 8.51 -11.30 -1.84
CA TRP A 34 7.26 -11.16 -1.08
C TRP A 34 7.27 -11.85 0.28
N ALA A 35 8.39 -12.43 0.71
CA ALA A 35 8.47 -13.23 1.94
C ALA A 35 8.10 -12.43 3.20
N ASP A 36 8.41 -11.14 3.23
CA ASP A 36 8.13 -10.24 4.34
C ASP A 36 6.70 -9.68 4.33
N PHE A 37 6.03 -9.67 3.16
CA PHE A 37 4.74 -9.02 2.99
C PHE A 37 3.68 -9.46 4.01
N PRO A 38 3.47 -10.76 4.31
CA PRO A 38 2.45 -11.15 5.30
C PRO A 38 2.70 -10.55 6.70
N ALA A 39 3.96 -10.48 7.13
CA ALA A 39 4.32 -9.91 8.42
C ALA A 39 4.17 -8.38 8.40
N VAL A 40 4.63 -7.72 7.33
CA VAL A 40 4.51 -6.27 7.13
C VAL A 40 3.05 -5.84 7.03
N ASP A 41 2.22 -6.60 6.32
CA ASP A 41 0.79 -6.36 6.14
C ASP A 41 0.06 -6.35 7.49
N LYS A 42 0.32 -7.38 8.31
CA LYS A 42 -0.24 -7.51 9.66
C LYS A 42 0.26 -6.41 10.60
N ALA A 43 1.53 -6.01 10.49
CA ALA A 43 2.14 -5.00 11.35
C ALA A 43 1.78 -3.57 10.95
N THR A 44 1.24 -3.36 9.74
CA THR A 44 0.90 -2.02 9.21
C THR A 44 -0.61 -1.80 9.28
N PRO A 45 -1.13 -1.00 10.23
CA PRO A 45 -2.55 -0.67 10.27
C PRO A 45 -3.01 -0.01 8.98
N LEU A 46 -4.24 -0.34 8.53
CA LEU A 46 -4.83 0.31 7.37
C LEU A 46 -5.14 1.79 7.62
N ASP A 47 -5.38 2.20 8.87
CA ASP A 47 -5.79 3.57 9.22
C ASP A 47 -6.88 4.09 8.25
N THR A 48 -7.90 3.27 8.02
CA THR A 48 -8.91 3.53 6.98
C THR A 48 -9.74 4.77 7.33
N GLU A 49 -9.82 5.68 6.37
CA GLU A 49 -10.65 6.88 6.39
C GLU A 49 -11.84 6.68 5.46
N ILE A 50 -13.06 6.93 5.95
CA ILE A 50 -14.24 7.09 5.09
C ILE A 50 -14.36 8.58 4.77
N LEU A 51 -13.95 8.97 3.57
CA LEU A 51 -13.91 10.36 3.13
C LEU A 51 -15.30 10.86 2.69
N LYS A 52 -16.12 9.95 2.15
CA LYS A 52 -17.52 10.21 1.83
C LYS A 52 -18.29 8.90 1.88
N ALA A 53 -19.55 8.94 2.31
CA ALA A 53 -20.46 7.81 2.25
C ALA A 53 -21.81 8.29 1.73
N TRP A 54 -22.45 7.50 0.88
CA TRP A 54 -23.79 7.76 0.38
C TRP A 54 -24.43 6.46 -0.06
N GLU A 55 -25.71 6.53 -0.39
CA GLU A 55 -26.48 5.42 -0.91
C GLU A 55 -27.02 5.75 -2.29
N GLU A 56 -27.09 4.75 -3.16
CA GLU A 56 -27.72 4.88 -4.46
C GLU A 56 -28.38 3.55 -4.85
N HIS A 57 -29.68 3.57 -5.19
CA HIS A 57 -30.48 2.35 -5.39
C HIS A 57 -30.36 1.42 -4.16
N ASP A 58 -30.01 0.14 -4.36
CA ASP A 58 -29.79 -0.85 -3.30
C ASP A 58 -28.31 -1.05 -2.97
N VAL A 59 -27.48 -0.02 -3.18
CA VAL A 59 -26.04 -0.06 -2.92
C VAL A 59 -25.63 1.02 -1.92
N THR A 60 -24.77 0.65 -0.97
CA THR A 60 -23.99 1.59 -0.16
C THR A 60 -22.66 1.86 -0.83
N LEU A 61 -22.31 3.15 -0.97
CA LEU A 61 -21.09 3.63 -1.60
C LEU A 61 -20.24 4.41 -0.60
N ARG A 62 -18.93 4.20 -0.65
CA ARG A 62 -17.95 4.95 0.13
C ARG A 62 -16.79 5.37 -0.76
N LEU A 63 -16.33 6.60 -0.60
CA LEU A 63 -14.98 6.98 -1.00
C LEU A 63 -14.09 6.79 0.22
N VAL A 64 -13.14 5.88 0.13
CA VAL A 64 -12.24 5.51 1.23
C VAL A 64 -10.79 5.80 0.87
N ARG A 65 -9.96 5.94 1.91
CA ARG A 65 -8.51 6.04 1.79
C ARG A 65 -7.85 5.27 2.93
N PHE A 66 -6.81 4.51 2.66
CA PHE A 66 -6.11 3.71 3.67
C PHE A 66 -4.62 3.60 3.37
N THR A 67 -3.83 3.33 4.42
CA THR A 67 -2.39 3.14 4.40
C THR A 67 -2.00 1.85 3.69
N ILE A 68 -1.07 1.96 2.73
CA ILE A 68 -0.50 0.81 2.02
C ILE A 68 0.90 0.42 2.51
N GLY A 69 1.58 1.31 3.23
CA GLY A 69 2.92 1.05 3.74
C GLY A 69 3.61 2.33 4.19
N THR A 70 4.77 2.18 4.83
CA THR A 70 5.67 3.29 5.13
C THR A 70 7.00 3.01 4.44
N PHE A 71 7.42 3.91 3.56
CA PHE A 71 8.65 3.76 2.78
C PHE A 71 9.55 4.97 3.01
N LYS A 72 10.79 4.75 3.45
CA LYS A 72 11.73 5.83 3.84
C LYS A 72 11.11 6.88 4.79
N GLY A 73 10.26 6.43 5.72
CA GLY A 73 9.56 7.29 6.68
C GLY A 73 8.29 7.96 6.15
N GLU A 74 7.98 7.85 4.85
CA GLU A 74 6.76 8.39 4.25
C GLU A 74 5.63 7.35 4.29
N LYS A 75 4.52 7.67 4.96
CA LYS A 75 3.31 6.85 4.96
C LYS A 75 2.54 7.05 3.65
N LEU A 76 2.40 5.99 2.87
CA LEU A 76 1.70 6.03 1.59
C LEU A 76 0.26 5.57 1.75
N LYS A 77 -0.66 6.20 0.99
CA LYS A 77 -2.10 5.92 1.06
C LYS A 77 -2.70 5.64 -0.31
N LEU A 78 -3.63 4.70 -0.37
CA LEU A 78 -4.44 4.39 -1.55
C LEU A 78 -5.88 4.84 -1.29
N ALA A 79 -6.43 5.62 -2.21
CA ALA A 79 -7.84 5.99 -2.19
C ALA A 79 -8.61 5.24 -3.27
N GLY A 80 -9.92 5.13 -3.11
CA GLY A 80 -10.78 4.50 -4.10
C GLY A 80 -12.24 4.46 -3.71
N PHE A 81 -13.08 4.05 -4.65
CA PHE A 81 -14.50 3.85 -4.42
C PHE A 81 -14.76 2.43 -3.96
N TYR A 82 -15.46 2.29 -2.86
CA TYR A 82 -15.92 1.03 -2.28
C TYR A 82 -17.45 0.97 -2.36
N ALA A 83 -18.01 -0.17 -2.76
CA ALA A 83 -19.45 -0.36 -2.87
C ALA A 83 -19.84 -1.76 -2.40
N PHE A 84 -21.03 -1.89 -1.83
CA PHE A 84 -21.60 -3.18 -1.43
C PHE A 84 -23.14 -3.09 -1.38
N PRO A 85 -23.87 -4.20 -1.56
CA PRO A 85 -25.33 -4.24 -1.41
C PRO A 85 -25.77 -3.69 -0.05
N LYS A 86 -26.88 -2.95 -0.01
CA LYS A 86 -27.51 -2.55 1.25
C LYS A 86 -28.00 -3.78 2.02
N GLY A 87 -28.26 -3.57 3.32
CA GLY A 87 -28.83 -4.58 4.19
C GLY A 87 -27.88 -5.00 5.31
N LYS A 88 -28.31 -5.99 6.09
CA LYS A 88 -27.52 -6.56 7.17
C LYS A 88 -26.68 -7.70 6.61
N HIS A 89 -25.42 -7.40 6.32
CA HIS A 89 -24.40 -8.36 5.90
C HIS A 89 -23.48 -8.66 7.08
N LYS A 90 -22.99 -9.89 7.16
CA LYS A 90 -22.02 -10.30 8.18
C LYS A 90 -21.17 -11.44 7.61
N HIS A 91 -20.03 -11.07 7.05
CA HIS A 91 -19.06 -11.99 6.46
C HIS A 91 -19.63 -12.96 5.43
N ASP A 92 -20.52 -12.47 4.58
CA ASP A 92 -21.26 -13.28 3.61
C ASP A 92 -21.11 -12.82 2.16
N LEU A 93 -20.64 -11.59 1.93
CA LEU A 93 -20.44 -11.11 0.56
C LEU A 93 -19.08 -11.54 -0.01
N PRO A 94 -19.04 -12.15 -1.21
CA PRO A 94 -17.80 -12.22 -1.97
C PRO A 94 -17.32 -10.81 -2.33
N ALA A 95 -16.02 -10.60 -2.41
CA ALA A 95 -15.45 -9.27 -2.67
C ALA A 95 -14.45 -9.23 -3.82
N LEU A 96 -14.43 -8.12 -4.56
CA LEU A 96 -13.55 -7.92 -5.70
C LEU A 96 -12.76 -6.60 -5.59
N VAL A 97 -11.47 -6.65 -5.88
CA VAL A 97 -10.76 -5.46 -6.34
C VAL A 97 -11.00 -5.30 -7.84
N VAL A 98 -11.46 -4.12 -8.26
CA VAL A 98 -11.79 -3.77 -9.65
C VAL A 98 -10.81 -2.70 -10.14
N CYS A 99 -9.65 -3.15 -10.60
CA CYS A 99 -8.53 -2.30 -10.97
C CYS A 99 -8.66 -1.76 -12.40
N HIS A 100 -8.41 -0.47 -12.57
CA HIS A 100 -8.47 0.20 -13.87
C HIS A 100 -7.14 0.09 -14.64
N GLY A 101 -7.17 0.41 -15.94
CA GLY A 101 -5.98 0.40 -16.79
C GLY A 101 -5.03 1.58 -16.52
N GLY A 102 -3.84 1.53 -17.11
CA GLY A 102 -2.82 2.58 -16.97
C GLY A 102 -3.32 3.94 -17.47
N GLY A 103 -2.99 5.01 -16.76
CA GLY A 103 -3.40 6.39 -17.08
C GLY A 103 -4.87 6.72 -16.76
N GLN A 104 -5.65 5.76 -16.27
CA GLN A 104 -7.03 5.96 -15.86
C GLN A 104 -7.13 6.33 -14.37
N LYS A 105 -8.38 6.45 -13.88
CA LYS A 105 -8.72 6.77 -12.49
C LYS A 105 -9.82 5.87 -11.98
N ALA A 106 -9.99 5.81 -10.66
CA ALA A 106 -11.13 5.11 -10.06
C ALA A 106 -12.46 5.68 -10.56
N SER A 107 -13.43 4.78 -10.79
CA SER A 107 -14.80 5.15 -11.15
C SER A 107 -15.78 4.56 -10.15
N ILE A 108 -16.91 5.24 -9.93
CA ILE A 108 -18.01 4.73 -9.11
C ILE A 108 -18.72 3.55 -9.80
N GLY A 109 -18.80 3.59 -11.13
CA GLY A 109 -19.48 2.55 -11.92
C GLY A 109 -18.86 1.17 -11.77
N GLY A 110 -17.52 1.09 -11.67
CA GLY A 110 -16.79 -0.16 -11.44
C GLY A 110 -17.34 -0.95 -10.23
N PRO A 111 -17.19 -0.43 -8.99
CA PRO A 111 -17.63 -1.14 -7.81
C PRO A 111 -19.16 -1.18 -7.67
N LYS A 112 -19.88 -0.13 -8.08
CA LYS A 112 -21.36 -0.12 -8.02
C LYS A 112 -21.99 -1.26 -8.84
N ASN A 113 -21.48 -1.53 -10.04
CA ASN A 113 -22.01 -2.60 -10.88
C ASN A 113 -21.86 -3.98 -10.23
N TRP A 114 -20.74 -4.23 -9.56
CA TRP A 114 -20.52 -5.49 -8.83
C TRP A 114 -21.38 -5.57 -7.56
N ALA A 115 -21.57 -4.45 -6.86
CA ALA A 115 -22.50 -4.38 -5.74
C ALA A 115 -23.95 -4.70 -6.12
N MET A 116 -24.43 -4.23 -7.27
CA MET A 116 -25.76 -4.62 -7.78
C MET A 116 -25.86 -6.11 -8.13
N ASN A 117 -24.74 -6.82 -8.24
CA ASN A 117 -24.68 -8.26 -8.50
C ASN A 117 -24.28 -9.09 -7.26
N GLY A 118 -24.36 -8.51 -6.05
CA GLY A 118 -24.15 -9.24 -4.81
C GLY A 118 -22.69 -9.33 -4.33
N TYR A 119 -21.80 -8.46 -4.83
CA TYR A 119 -20.39 -8.42 -4.41
C TYR A 119 -20.09 -7.14 -3.63
N ALA A 120 -19.26 -7.23 -2.60
CA ALA A 120 -18.49 -6.05 -2.17
C ALA A 120 -17.42 -5.75 -3.23
N ALA A 121 -17.14 -4.49 -3.53
CA ALA A 121 -16.19 -4.16 -4.57
C ALA A 121 -15.44 -2.86 -4.28
N PHE A 122 -14.12 -2.89 -4.46
CA PHE A 122 -13.24 -1.73 -4.33
C PHE A 122 -12.57 -1.42 -5.66
N CYS A 123 -12.74 -0.19 -6.15
CA CYS A 123 -12.04 0.34 -7.31
C CYS A 123 -10.97 1.35 -6.85
N PRO A 124 -9.69 0.96 -6.86
CA PRO A 124 -8.60 1.82 -6.42
C PRO A 124 -8.35 2.95 -7.43
N ASN A 125 -7.95 4.12 -6.94
CA ASN A 125 -7.39 5.18 -7.77
C ASN A 125 -5.86 5.05 -7.79
N ASN A 126 -5.36 3.90 -8.23
CA ASN A 126 -3.92 3.60 -8.26
C ASN A 126 -3.17 4.41 -9.34
N GLY A 127 -3.89 5.13 -10.20
CA GLY A 127 -3.36 6.16 -11.08
C GLY A 127 -3.07 7.51 -10.39
N ALA A 128 -3.49 7.69 -9.13
CA ALA A 128 -3.45 8.96 -8.40
C ALA A 128 -3.98 10.16 -9.23
N GLN A 129 -4.89 9.89 -10.16
CA GLN A 129 -5.44 10.90 -11.05
C GLN A 129 -6.40 11.81 -10.27
N PRO A 130 -6.50 13.10 -10.64
CA PRO A 130 -7.43 14.01 -10.01
C PRO A 130 -8.87 13.49 -10.04
N TRP A 131 -9.58 13.73 -8.94
CA TRP A 131 -11.00 13.46 -8.86
C TRP A 131 -11.81 14.26 -9.88
N GLY A 132 -13.01 13.78 -10.20
CA GLY A 132 -13.98 14.62 -10.93
C GLY A 132 -14.53 15.73 -10.03
N LYS A 133 -15.18 16.73 -10.65
CA LYS A 133 -15.74 17.92 -9.96
C LYS A 133 -16.52 17.60 -8.68
N SER A 134 -17.31 16.52 -8.66
CA SER A 134 -18.15 16.13 -7.50
C SER A 134 -17.37 15.67 -6.25
N PHE A 135 -16.05 15.51 -6.37
CA PHE A 135 -15.14 15.09 -5.31
C PHE A 135 -13.86 15.96 -5.30
N GLU A 136 -13.95 17.18 -5.84
CA GLU A 136 -12.88 18.16 -5.73
C GLU A 136 -12.58 18.46 -4.26
N GLY A 137 -11.29 18.61 -3.92
CA GLY A 137 -10.82 18.83 -2.56
C GLY A 137 -10.83 17.61 -1.64
N VAL A 138 -11.40 16.47 -2.06
CA VAL A 138 -11.37 15.23 -1.27
C VAL A 138 -9.97 14.61 -1.33
N PRO A 139 -9.40 14.13 -0.19
CA PRO A 139 -8.10 13.46 -0.21
C PRO A 139 -8.03 12.30 -1.21
N ASN A 140 -6.85 12.11 -1.82
CA ASN A 140 -6.64 11.14 -2.90
C ASN A 140 -5.56 10.11 -2.54
N THR A 141 -5.31 9.15 -3.43
CA THR A 141 -4.12 8.31 -3.41
C THR A 141 -2.88 9.20 -3.34
N ASP A 142 -2.01 8.86 -2.41
CA ASP A 142 -0.81 9.62 -2.08
C ASP A 142 0.34 8.64 -1.94
N TYR A 143 1.17 8.62 -2.96
CA TYR A 143 2.37 7.83 -3.02
C TYR A 143 3.60 8.62 -2.55
N GLY A 144 3.40 9.82 -1.99
CA GLY A 144 4.48 10.70 -1.58
C GLY A 144 5.49 10.92 -2.72
N SER A 145 6.76 10.79 -2.38
CA SER A 145 7.89 10.91 -3.32
C SER A 145 7.91 9.81 -4.39
N PHE A 146 7.27 8.66 -4.14
CA PHE A 146 7.37 7.42 -4.95
C PHE A 146 6.25 7.25 -5.98
N ASN A 147 5.55 8.32 -6.37
CA ASN A 147 4.36 8.21 -7.22
C ASN A 147 4.60 7.52 -8.58
N PRO A 148 4.14 6.27 -8.77
CA PRO A 148 4.39 5.49 -9.98
C PRO A 148 3.49 5.92 -11.15
N SER A 149 2.59 6.88 -10.94
CA SER A 149 1.64 7.36 -11.94
C SER A 149 2.04 8.67 -12.60
N ILE A 150 3.03 9.37 -12.04
CA ILE A 150 3.59 10.58 -12.63
C ILE A 150 4.79 10.16 -13.49
N ARG A 151 4.73 10.46 -14.78
CA ARG A 151 5.91 10.36 -15.64
C ARG A 151 6.90 11.47 -15.25
N LYS A 152 7.89 11.13 -14.43
CA LYS A 152 9.00 12.01 -14.08
C LYS A 152 10.18 11.75 -15.03
N PRO A 153 11.07 12.72 -15.28
CA PRO A 153 12.38 12.44 -15.84
C PRO A 153 13.08 11.34 -15.02
N ASP A 154 13.76 10.42 -15.70
CA ASP A 154 14.49 9.36 -15.02
C ASP A 154 15.71 9.95 -14.31
N VAL A 155 15.64 10.03 -12.98
CA VAL A 155 16.69 10.57 -12.09
C VAL A 155 17.40 9.46 -11.31
N ARG A 156 17.30 8.20 -11.77
CA ARG A 156 18.02 7.09 -11.15
C ARG A 156 19.51 7.21 -11.41
N GLN A 157 20.31 6.80 -10.44
CA GLN A 157 21.77 6.92 -10.43
C GLN A 157 22.47 5.80 -11.23
N GLY A 158 21.71 4.98 -11.96
CA GLY A 158 22.22 3.84 -12.72
C GLY A 158 21.34 3.51 -13.92
N LYS A 159 21.76 2.52 -14.72
CA LYS A 159 21.03 2.09 -15.92
C LYS A 159 19.82 1.21 -15.54
N GLY A 160 18.68 1.47 -16.16
CA GLY A 160 17.50 0.60 -16.10
C GLY A 160 16.48 0.98 -15.03
N ARG A 161 15.38 0.21 -14.99
CA ARG A 161 14.21 0.48 -14.14
C ARG A 161 14.40 0.18 -12.66
N LEU A 162 15.42 -0.62 -12.33
CA LEU A 162 15.68 -1.06 -10.96
C LEU A 162 16.72 -0.20 -10.24
N ALA A 163 17.38 0.71 -10.97
CA ALA A 163 18.44 1.54 -10.40
C ALA A 163 17.89 2.45 -9.28
N PRO A 164 18.66 2.70 -8.22
CA PRO A 164 18.18 3.55 -7.13
C PRO A 164 18.14 5.02 -7.56
N GLY A 165 17.29 5.80 -6.89
CA GLY A 165 17.22 7.25 -7.06
C GLY A 165 16.31 7.92 -6.03
N PRO A 166 16.18 9.27 -6.09
CA PRO A 166 15.36 10.02 -5.13
C PRO A 166 13.88 9.61 -5.08
N ASN A 167 13.34 9.03 -6.15
CA ASN A 167 11.93 8.62 -6.24
C ASN A 167 11.74 7.09 -6.20
N THR A 168 12.73 6.32 -5.73
CA THR A 168 12.65 4.85 -5.64
C THR A 168 12.62 4.37 -4.20
N ILE A 169 12.03 3.19 -3.95
CA ILE A 169 11.78 2.67 -2.61
C ILE A 169 13.09 2.34 -1.87
N ASP A 170 14.05 1.72 -2.55
CA ASP A 170 15.34 1.34 -2.01
C ASP A 170 16.46 2.24 -2.57
N ASP A 171 17.61 2.24 -1.90
CA ASP A 171 18.84 2.95 -2.27
C ASP A 171 19.86 2.06 -3.00
N VAL A 172 19.52 0.80 -3.26
CA VAL A 172 20.30 -0.18 -4.03
C VAL A 172 19.58 -0.62 -5.32
N LEU A 173 20.28 -1.30 -6.23
CA LEU A 173 19.70 -1.90 -7.43
C LEU A 173 18.86 -3.15 -7.04
N ILE A 174 17.52 -3.06 -7.09
CA ILE A 174 16.62 -4.12 -6.57
C ILE A 174 15.25 -4.11 -7.27
N PRO A 175 14.53 -5.25 -7.39
CA PRO A 175 13.20 -5.30 -7.99
C PRO A 175 12.16 -4.37 -7.35
N ARG A 176 12.30 -4.04 -6.06
CA ARG A 176 11.40 -3.13 -5.33
C ARG A 176 11.40 -1.69 -5.87
N ASN A 177 12.43 -1.31 -6.63
CA ASN A 177 12.49 0.00 -7.30
C ASN A 177 11.65 0.08 -8.58
N GLU A 178 11.11 -1.03 -9.08
CA GLU A 178 10.23 -1.03 -10.23
C GLU A 178 8.84 -0.47 -9.83
N ASP A 179 8.29 0.45 -10.63
CA ASP A 179 7.05 1.17 -10.31
C ASP A 179 5.83 0.25 -10.07
N MET A 180 5.79 -0.92 -10.69
CA MET A 180 4.75 -1.94 -10.49
C MET A 180 4.85 -2.62 -9.13
N TYR A 181 6.03 -2.68 -8.50
CA TYR A 181 6.15 -3.23 -7.15
C TYR A 181 5.26 -2.47 -6.18
N LEU A 182 5.33 -1.14 -6.18
CA LEU A 182 4.49 -0.30 -5.32
C LEU A 182 3.00 -0.41 -5.67
N ARG A 183 2.67 -0.54 -6.95
CA ARG A 183 1.28 -0.78 -7.39
C ARG A 183 0.76 -2.12 -6.84
N MET A 184 1.56 -3.17 -6.89
CA MET A 184 1.22 -4.49 -6.36
C MET A 184 1.07 -4.48 -4.84
N VAL A 185 1.94 -3.77 -4.10
CA VAL A 185 1.75 -3.54 -2.65
C VAL A 185 0.39 -2.90 -2.39
N GLY A 186 0.05 -1.85 -3.15
CA GLY A 186 -1.26 -1.20 -3.05
C GLY A 186 -2.43 -2.15 -3.31
N MET A 187 -2.31 -3.06 -4.28
CA MET A 187 -3.36 -4.05 -4.61
C MET A 187 -3.49 -5.15 -3.56
N ARG A 188 -2.37 -5.65 -3.03
CA ARG A 188 -2.39 -6.59 -1.89
C ARG A 188 -3.05 -5.95 -0.66
N ARG A 189 -2.73 -4.68 -0.39
CA ARG A 189 -3.36 -3.91 0.70
C ARG A 189 -4.83 -3.61 0.45
N ALA A 190 -5.27 -3.50 -0.81
CA ALA A 190 -6.68 -3.41 -1.15
C ALA A 190 -7.44 -4.70 -0.83
N LEU A 191 -6.80 -5.87 -0.98
CA LEU A 191 -7.37 -7.15 -0.53
C LEU A 191 -7.46 -7.20 1.01
N THR A 192 -6.41 -6.76 1.73
CA THR A 192 -6.46 -6.63 3.20
C THR A 192 -7.59 -5.69 3.65
N PHE A 193 -7.79 -4.58 2.93
CA PHE A 193 -8.93 -3.68 3.18
C PHE A 193 -10.27 -4.40 3.03
N LEU A 194 -10.48 -5.12 1.92
CA LEU A 194 -11.72 -5.88 1.71
C LEU A 194 -11.92 -6.95 2.80
N GLN A 195 -10.89 -7.72 3.14
CA GLN A 195 -10.92 -8.73 4.21
C GLN A 195 -11.34 -8.17 5.57
N SER A 196 -10.98 -6.91 5.84
CA SER A 196 -11.30 -6.26 7.11
C SER A 196 -12.73 -5.71 7.21
N GLN A 197 -13.50 -5.70 6.10
CA GLN A 197 -14.86 -5.14 6.13
C GLN A 197 -15.86 -6.15 6.73
N PRO A 198 -16.78 -5.69 7.60
CA PRO A 198 -17.71 -6.59 8.30
C PRO A 198 -18.70 -7.31 7.38
N GLU A 199 -19.01 -6.73 6.23
CA GLU A 199 -19.88 -7.31 5.20
C GLU A 199 -19.19 -8.38 4.33
N VAL A 200 -17.84 -8.43 4.31
CA VAL A 200 -17.07 -9.29 3.40
C VAL A 200 -16.76 -10.65 4.02
N ASP A 201 -17.03 -11.70 3.25
CA ASP A 201 -16.50 -13.05 3.49
C ASP A 201 -14.99 -13.06 3.13
N PRO A 202 -14.08 -13.17 4.13
CA PRO A 202 -12.64 -13.03 3.90
C PRO A 202 -12.04 -14.16 3.06
N GLU A 203 -12.74 -15.28 2.90
CA GLU A 203 -12.31 -16.44 2.12
C GLU A 203 -12.76 -16.36 0.64
N LYS A 204 -13.57 -15.34 0.28
CA LYS A 204 -14.12 -15.17 -1.07
C LYS A 204 -13.69 -13.86 -1.71
N LEU A 205 -12.39 -13.73 -1.92
CA LEU A 205 -11.81 -12.57 -2.60
C LEU A 205 -11.43 -12.88 -4.03
N GLY A 206 -11.61 -11.90 -4.89
CA GLY A 206 -11.10 -11.94 -6.25
C GLY A 206 -10.51 -10.62 -6.68
N PHE A 207 -9.84 -10.67 -7.83
CA PHE A 207 -9.24 -9.52 -8.45
C PHE A 207 -9.65 -9.47 -9.92
N ARG A 208 -10.01 -8.29 -10.40
CA ARG A 208 -10.33 -8.05 -11.80
C ARG A 208 -9.69 -6.76 -12.27
N GLY A 209 -9.08 -6.81 -13.45
CA GLY A 209 -8.72 -5.62 -14.19
C GLY A 209 -8.36 -5.95 -15.63
N HIS A 210 -8.06 -4.91 -16.41
CA HIS A 210 -7.70 -5.03 -17.82
C HIS A 210 -6.44 -4.19 -18.10
N SER A 211 -5.61 -4.61 -19.06
CA SER A 211 -4.34 -3.97 -19.39
C SER A 211 -3.44 -3.88 -18.14
N THR A 212 -2.93 -2.70 -17.79
CA THR A 212 -2.16 -2.51 -16.54
C THR A 212 -2.93 -2.94 -15.29
N GLY A 213 -4.26 -2.88 -15.29
CA GLY A 213 -5.05 -3.38 -14.16
C GLY A 213 -5.16 -4.90 -14.12
N GLY A 214 -4.83 -5.61 -15.21
CA GLY A 214 -4.78 -7.06 -15.26
C GLY A 214 -3.39 -7.66 -15.02
N VAL A 215 -2.35 -6.81 -15.00
CA VAL A 215 -0.99 -7.12 -14.55
C VAL A 215 -0.93 -7.01 -13.04
#